data_AF-A0A8H3LC91-F1
#
_entry.id   AF-A0A8H3LC91-F1
#
_cell.length_a   1.000
_cell.length_b   1.000
_cell.length_c   1.000
_cell.angle_alpha   90.00
_cell.angle_beta   90.00
_cell.angle_gamma   90.00
#
_symmetry.space_group_name_H-M   'P 1'
#
loop_
_entity.id
_entity.type
_entity.pdbx_description
1 polymer ?
#
loop_
_entity_poly.entity_id
_entity_poly.type
_entity_poly.pdbx_seq_one_letter_code
_entity_poly.pdbx_strand_id
1 'polypeptide(L)'
;MSKWVGKIPRSDENPAYAFNIPIFGHKYKENPYIPQLISASRQKIKEVYQTELHRKEQIKTAIAVKCSYSCSRREIDGSTYTDYMYLYHRSGMRPILSEGDIDEHITRSVGELDAQVEEALLRGSGYTLLGILTIYIEVYTLHRGTGGSFIPTPKKLANTKCTINPDNQGLIDLETNKLSEKCLQGALGCYFAYQDGHTDHLERIF
;
A
#
# COMPACT_ATOMS: atom_id res chain seq x y z
N MET A 1 -11.53 -10.49 -2.14
CA MET A 1 -10.10 -10.31 -1.85
C MET A 1 -9.32 -11.36 -2.62
N SER A 2 -8.21 -10.99 -3.25
CA SER A 2 -7.26 -11.92 -3.88
C SER A 2 -5.91 -11.81 -3.19
N LYS A 3 -5.20 -12.93 -3.10
CA LYS A 3 -3.92 -13.02 -2.42
C LYS A 3 -2.93 -13.76 -3.31
N TRP A 4 -1.87 -13.08 -3.70
CA TRP A 4 -0.77 -13.66 -4.45
C TRP A 4 0.36 -14.02 -3.49
N VAL A 5 1.03 -15.14 -3.73
CA VAL A 5 2.05 -15.68 -2.82
C VAL A 5 3.29 -16.04 -3.61
N GLY A 6 4.44 -15.48 -3.22
CA GLY A 6 5.76 -15.84 -3.74
C GLY A 6 6.58 -16.49 -2.63
N LYS A 7 7.05 -17.72 -2.85
CA LYS A 7 8.06 -18.33 -1.97
C LYS A 7 9.42 -17.76 -2.34
N ILE A 8 10.18 -17.35 -1.34
CA ILE A 8 11.53 -16.80 -1.56
C ILE A 8 12.51 -17.97 -1.49
N PRO A 9 13.28 -18.23 -2.56
CA PRO A 9 14.31 -19.26 -2.56
C PRO A 9 15.38 -18.96 -1.51
N ARG A 10 16.07 -20.02 -1.09
CA ARG A 10 17.29 -19.84 -0.30
C ARG A 10 18.43 -19.36 -1.20
N SER A 11 19.43 -18.73 -0.60
CA SER A 11 20.57 -18.14 -1.33
C SER A 11 21.39 -19.18 -2.10
N ASP A 12 21.41 -20.44 -1.65
CA ASP A 12 22.06 -21.58 -2.30
C ASP A 12 21.28 -22.14 -3.50
N GLU A 13 19.97 -21.89 -3.56
CA GLU A 13 19.10 -22.32 -4.65
C GLU A 13 19.05 -21.32 -5.81
N ASN A 14 19.15 -20.02 -5.52
CA ASN A 14 19.05 -18.96 -6.53
C ASN A 14 19.94 -17.75 -6.21
N PRO A 15 20.97 -17.47 -7.03
CA PRO A 15 21.89 -16.34 -6.83
C PRO A 15 21.21 -14.96 -6.78
N ALA A 16 20.04 -14.80 -7.40
CA ALA A 16 19.27 -13.54 -7.31
C ALA A 16 18.81 -13.22 -5.87
N TYR A 17 18.83 -14.22 -4.98
CA TYR A 17 18.50 -14.12 -3.57
C TYR A 17 19.74 -14.33 -2.68
N ALA A 18 20.95 -14.03 -3.17
CA ALA A 18 22.19 -14.12 -2.40
C ALA A 18 22.17 -13.23 -1.14
N PHE A 19 21.33 -12.19 -1.11
CA PHE A 19 21.10 -11.36 0.06
C PHE A 19 20.37 -12.10 1.20
N ASN A 20 19.65 -13.18 0.91
CA ASN A 20 18.75 -13.87 1.84
C ASN A 20 19.50 -14.86 2.76
N ILE A 21 20.53 -14.36 3.44
CA ILE A 21 21.37 -15.08 4.40
C ILE A 21 21.08 -14.61 5.83
N PRO A 22 21.69 -15.19 6.87
CA PRO A 22 21.55 -14.62 8.21
C PRO A 22 22.26 -13.27 8.36
N ILE A 23 21.58 -12.27 8.94
CA ILE A 23 22.15 -10.94 9.26
C ILE A 23 21.77 -10.46 10.66
N PHE A 24 22.77 -9.95 11.39
CA PHE A 24 22.59 -9.36 12.71
C PHE A 24 22.00 -7.95 12.60
N GLY A 25 21.15 -7.58 13.57
CA GLY A 25 20.39 -6.33 13.53
C GLY A 25 21.22 -5.06 13.26
N HIS A 26 22.37 -4.90 13.91
CA HIS A 26 23.23 -3.72 13.73
C HIS A 26 23.84 -3.60 12.33
N LYS A 27 23.89 -4.69 11.55
CA LYS A 27 24.41 -4.71 10.16
C LYS A 27 23.31 -4.57 9.12
N TYR A 28 22.04 -4.63 9.51
CA TYR A 28 20.93 -4.64 8.55
C TYR A 28 20.93 -3.40 7.63
N LYS A 29 21.22 -2.22 8.19
CA LYS A 29 21.30 -0.96 7.42
C LYS A 29 22.33 -0.98 6.29
N GLU A 30 23.41 -1.74 6.46
CA GLU A 30 24.48 -1.84 5.46
C GLU A 30 24.02 -2.66 4.24
N ASN A 31 23.08 -3.58 4.44
CA ASN A 31 22.60 -4.48 3.40
C ASN A 31 21.12 -4.88 3.62
N PRO A 32 20.16 -3.97 3.38
CA PRO A 32 18.75 -4.19 3.71
C PRO A 32 18.08 -5.19 2.75
N TYR A 33 17.29 -6.12 3.29
CA TYR A 33 16.76 -7.24 2.50
C TYR A 33 15.51 -6.86 1.71
N ILE A 34 14.70 -5.95 2.24
CA ILE A 34 13.42 -5.57 1.62
C ILE A 34 13.64 -4.87 0.27
N PRO A 35 14.52 -3.84 0.15
CA PRO A 35 14.80 -3.21 -1.13
C PRO A 35 15.33 -4.21 -2.17
N GLN A 36 16.19 -5.13 -1.77
CA GLN A 36 16.76 -6.15 -2.67
C GLN A 36 15.70 -7.14 -3.16
N LEU A 37 14.87 -7.66 -2.25
CA LEU A 37 13.76 -8.55 -2.59
C LEU A 37 12.80 -7.89 -3.58
N ILE A 38 12.37 -6.67 -3.26
CA ILE A 38 11.39 -5.95 -4.07
C ILE A 38 12.01 -5.52 -5.41
N SER A 39 13.29 -5.17 -5.45
CA SER A 39 14.00 -4.91 -6.71
C SER A 39 14.02 -6.16 -7.60
N ALA A 40 14.44 -7.30 -7.06
CA ALA A 40 14.47 -8.57 -7.79
C ALA A 40 13.09 -9.04 -8.28
N SER A 41 12.04 -8.70 -7.52
CA SER A 41 10.65 -9.12 -7.81
C SER A 41 9.81 -8.03 -8.47
N ARG A 42 10.37 -6.84 -8.76
CA ARG A 42 9.61 -5.62 -9.08
C ARG A 42 8.69 -5.84 -10.27
N GLN A 43 9.22 -6.44 -11.33
CA GLN A 43 8.46 -6.69 -12.56
C GLN A 43 7.27 -7.62 -12.30
N LYS A 44 7.44 -8.67 -11.50
CA LYS A 44 6.34 -9.59 -11.17
C LYS A 44 5.30 -8.96 -10.25
N ILE A 45 5.72 -8.11 -9.31
CA ILE A 45 4.79 -7.32 -8.49
C ILE A 45 3.97 -6.38 -9.38
N LYS A 46 4.61 -5.70 -10.34
CA LYS A 46 3.95 -4.82 -11.31
C LYS A 46 2.93 -5.57 -12.17
N GLU A 47 3.30 -6.73 -12.71
CA GLU A 47 2.39 -7.60 -13.48
C GLU A 47 1.17 -8.02 -12.65
N VAL A 48 1.36 -8.38 -11.38
CA VAL A 48 0.24 -8.71 -10.48
C VAL A 48 -0.69 -7.51 -10.31
N TYR A 49 -0.15 -6.31 -10.07
CA TYR A 49 -0.96 -5.11 -9.92
C TYR A 49 -1.71 -4.72 -11.19
N GLN A 50 -1.06 -4.76 -12.36
CA GLN A 50 -1.71 -4.49 -13.64
C GLN A 50 -2.83 -5.50 -13.91
N THR A 51 -2.57 -6.79 -13.68
CA THR A 51 -3.56 -7.85 -13.86
C THR A 51 -4.77 -7.65 -12.95
N GLU A 52 -4.53 -7.35 -11.67
CA GLU A 52 -5.60 -7.14 -10.70
C GLU A 52 -6.37 -5.84 -10.92
N LEU A 53 -5.67 -4.77 -11.34
CA LEU A 53 -6.27 -3.49 -11.69
C LEU A 53 -7.18 -3.65 -12.91
N HIS A 54 -6.73 -4.33 -13.96
CA HIS A 54 -7.57 -4.62 -15.13
C HIS A 54 -8.79 -5.47 -14.79
N ARG A 55 -8.64 -6.45 -13.89
CA ARG A 55 -9.73 -7.33 -13.50
C ARG A 55 -10.77 -6.67 -12.59
N LYS A 56 -10.37 -5.66 -11.80
CA LYS A 56 -11.20 -5.06 -10.74
C LYS A 56 -11.51 -3.59 -10.94
N GLU A 57 -10.93 -2.98 -11.97
CA GLU A 57 -10.95 -1.56 -12.33
C GLU A 57 -10.29 -0.64 -11.29
N GLN A 58 -10.60 -0.82 -10.01
CA GLN A 58 -10.03 -0.09 -8.89
C GLN A 58 -9.63 -1.06 -7.79
N ILE A 59 -8.38 -0.94 -7.30
CA ILE A 59 -7.88 -1.81 -6.25
C ILE A 59 -7.33 -1.00 -5.08
N LYS A 60 -7.35 -1.63 -3.91
CA LYS A 60 -6.45 -1.27 -2.81
C LYS A 60 -5.62 -2.48 -2.42
N THR A 61 -4.36 -2.25 -2.12
CA THR A 61 -3.40 -3.33 -1.91
C THR A 61 -2.38 -3.02 -0.84
N ALA A 62 -1.81 -4.09 -0.27
CA ALA A 62 -0.69 -4.08 0.64
C ALA A 62 0.27 -5.22 0.26
N ILE A 63 1.57 -5.00 0.46
CA ILE A 63 2.60 -6.03 0.39
C ILE A 63 2.87 -6.50 1.82
N ALA A 64 2.95 -7.81 2.02
CA ALA A 64 3.40 -8.37 3.28
C ALA A 64 4.55 -9.35 3.05
N VAL A 65 5.45 -9.46 4.02
CA VAL A 65 6.54 -10.44 4.00
C VAL A 65 6.52 -11.23 5.29
N LYS A 66 6.79 -12.53 5.17
CA LYS A 66 7.04 -13.42 6.31
C LYS A 66 8.55 -13.58 6.46
N CYS A 67 9.07 -13.17 7.60
CA CYS A 67 10.49 -13.24 7.92
C CYS A 67 10.73 -14.25 9.05
N SER A 68 11.87 -14.94 8.98
CA SER A 68 12.36 -15.84 10.02
C SER A 68 13.44 -15.13 10.83
N TYR A 69 13.31 -15.15 12.15
CA TYR A 69 14.28 -14.55 13.07
C TYR A 69 14.77 -15.59 14.05
N SER A 70 15.98 -15.37 14.55
CA SER A 70 16.44 -15.96 15.79
C SER A 70 16.78 -14.89 16.81
N CYS A 71 16.63 -15.21 18.09
CA CYS A 71 17.14 -14.39 19.18
C CYS A 71 17.76 -15.27 20.26
N SER A 72 18.87 -14.79 20.84
CA SER A 72 19.47 -15.43 22.00
C SER A 72 18.71 -15.01 23.27
N ARG A 73 18.24 -16.00 24.03
CA ARG A 73 17.55 -15.78 25.32
C ARG A 73 18.35 -16.45 26.43
N ARG A 74 18.28 -15.87 27.63
CA ARG A 74 18.86 -16.45 28.84
C ARG A 74 17.80 -17.15 29.66
N GLU A 75 18.13 -18.33 30.17
CA GLU A 75 17.34 -19.03 31.17
C GLU A 75 17.67 -18.55 32.59
N ILE A 76 16.87 -19.00 33.55
CA ILE A 76 17.03 -18.69 34.98
C ILE A 76 18.37 -19.22 35.52
N ASP A 77 18.84 -20.35 34.98
CA ASP A 77 20.11 -20.98 35.35
C ASP A 77 21.35 -20.28 34.74
N GLY A 78 21.14 -19.22 33.95
CA GLY A 78 22.20 -18.47 33.27
C GLY A 78 22.65 -19.06 31.93
N SER A 79 22.14 -20.23 31.52
CA SER A 79 22.36 -20.79 30.19
C SER A 79 21.70 -19.92 29.12
N THR A 80 22.19 -20.03 27.87
CA THR A 80 21.66 -19.27 26.73
C THR A 80 21.13 -20.24 25.69
N TYR A 81 19.93 -20.00 25.18
CA TYR A 81 19.35 -20.76 24.08
C TYR A 81 18.95 -19.85 22.92
N THR A 82 18.79 -20.45 21.75
CA THR A 82 18.33 -19.73 20.55
C THR A 82 16.84 -20.00 20.37
N ASP A 83 16.04 -18.95 20.44
CA ASP A 83 14.62 -18.97 20.12
C ASP A 83 14.40 -18.58 18.66
N TYR A 84 13.49 -19.28 17.98
CA TYR A 84 13.19 -19.05 16.57
C TYR A 84 11.76 -18.54 16.43
N MET A 85 11.57 -17.48 15.66
CA MET A 85 10.25 -16.86 15.50
C MET A 85 10.00 -16.43 14.06
N TYR A 86 8.71 -16.40 13.71
CA TYR A 86 8.25 -15.93 12.41
C TYR A 86 7.42 -14.67 12.60
N LEU A 87 7.83 -13.57 12.00
CA LEU A 87 7.09 -12.32 12.04
C LEU A 87 6.58 -11.95 10.65
N TYR A 88 5.39 -11.35 10.61
CA TYR A 88 4.81 -10.78 9.41
C TYR A 88 4.96 -9.27 9.46
N HIS A 89 5.58 -8.72 8.43
CA HIS A 89 5.68 -7.27 8.21
C HIS A 89 4.77 -6.90 7.04
N ARG A 90 4.01 -5.82 7.18
CA ARG A 90 2.94 -5.49 6.24
C ARG A 90 2.93 -4.00 5.97
N SER A 91 2.99 -3.62 4.69
CA SER A 91 2.86 -2.23 4.28
C SER A 91 1.44 -1.72 4.50
N GLY A 92 1.31 -0.39 4.53
CA GLY A 92 -0.01 0.24 4.58
C GLY A 92 -0.86 -0.15 3.37
N MET A 93 -2.14 -0.41 3.62
CA MET A 93 -3.13 -0.63 2.56
C MET A 93 -3.37 0.68 1.82
N ARG A 94 -3.16 0.71 0.51
CA ARG A 94 -3.36 1.93 -0.31
C ARG A 94 -4.12 1.65 -1.59
N PRO A 95 -4.92 2.62 -2.07
CA PRO A 95 -5.50 2.54 -3.39
C PRO A 95 -4.42 2.62 -4.48
N ILE A 96 -4.65 1.91 -5.59
CA ILE A 96 -3.98 2.11 -6.88
C ILE A 96 -5.11 2.40 -7.87
N LEU A 97 -5.15 3.64 -8.37
CA LEU A 97 -6.24 4.14 -9.23
C LEU A 97 -5.91 4.01 -10.71
N SER A 98 -4.63 4.05 -11.04
CA SER A 98 -4.10 3.92 -12.38
C SER A 98 -2.80 3.10 -12.39
N GLU A 99 -2.38 2.66 -13.58
CA GLU A 99 -1.08 1.99 -13.72
C GLU A 99 0.10 2.92 -13.37
N GLY A 100 -0.06 4.23 -13.55
CA GLY A 100 0.95 5.24 -13.19
C GLY A 100 1.26 5.26 -11.69
N ASP A 101 0.28 4.89 -10.85
CA ASP A 101 0.43 4.91 -9.39
C ASP A 101 1.19 3.67 -8.85
N ILE A 102 1.38 2.65 -9.68
CA ILE A 102 1.95 1.37 -9.26
C ILE A 102 3.37 1.53 -8.72
N ASP A 103 4.21 2.28 -9.45
CA ASP A 103 5.63 2.41 -9.11
C ASP A 103 5.84 3.21 -7.81
N GLU A 104 4.99 4.22 -7.57
CA GLU A 104 4.97 4.95 -6.30
C GLU A 104 4.50 4.03 -5.15
N HIS A 105 3.42 3.26 -5.37
CA HIS A 105 2.90 2.34 -4.37
C HIS A 105 3.95 1.32 -3.92
N ILE A 106 4.69 0.72 -4.87
CA ILE A 106 5.77 -0.22 -4.58
C ILE A 106 6.86 0.47 -3.75
N THR A 107 7.31 1.65 -4.18
CA THR A 107 8.39 2.40 -3.52
C THR A 107 8.03 2.74 -2.06
N ARG A 108 6.81 3.19 -1.81
CA ARG A 108 6.33 3.48 -0.44
C ARG A 108 6.23 2.22 0.40
N SER A 109 5.75 1.11 -0.18
CA SER A 109 5.67 -0.17 0.53
C SER A 109 7.05 -0.72 0.91
N VAL A 110 8.07 -0.51 0.08
CA VAL A 110 9.46 -0.88 0.40
C VAL A 110 9.94 -0.19 1.66
N GLY A 111 9.84 1.14 1.73
CA GLY A 111 10.34 1.90 2.87
C GLY A 111 9.67 1.52 4.19
N GLU A 112 8.36 1.25 4.16
CA GLU A 112 7.62 0.83 5.35
C GLU A 112 7.99 -0.56 5.83
N LEU A 113 8.10 -1.52 4.90
CA LEU A 113 8.48 -2.89 5.23
C LEU A 113 9.92 -2.95 5.74
N ASP A 114 10.82 -2.19 5.12
CA ASP A 114 12.23 -2.11 5.52
C ASP A 114 12.36 -1.54 6.94
N ALA A 115 11.66 -0.44 7.23
CA ALA A 115 11.62 0.16 8.56
C ALA A 115 11.04 -0.81 9.61
N GLN A 116 9.99 -1.57 9.29
CA GLN A 116 9.41 -2.57 10.21
C GLN A 116 10.39 -3.73 10.51
N VAL A 117 11.13 -4.20 9.50
CA VAL A 117 12.16 -5.23 9.68
C VAL A 117 13.30 -4.71 10.53
N GLU A 118 13.78 -3.50 10.23
CA GLU A 118 14.84 -2.85 11.00
C GLU A 118 14.41 -2.66 12.47
N GLU A 119 13.22 -2.11 12.71
CA GLU A 119 12.68 -1.92 14.05
C GLU A 119 12.61 -3.25 14.81
N ALA A 120 12.12 -4.32 14.17
CA ALA A 120 12.06 -5.64 14.78
C ALA A 120 13.44 -6.18 15.19
N LEU A 121 14.47 -5.89 14.39
CA LEU A 121 15.86 -6.26 14.70
C LEU A 121 16.47 -5.41 15.83
N LEU A 122 15.96 -4.20 16.05
CA LEU A 122 16.45 -3.28 17.08
C LEU A 122 15.71 -3.40 18.42
N ARG A 123 14.63 -4.18 18.51
CA ARG A 123 13.83 -4.38 19.74
C ARG A 123 14.60 -5.00 20.91
N GLY A 124 15.76 -5.61 20.67
CA GLY A 124 16.60 -6.16 21.73
C GLY A 124 17.94 -6.66 21.22
N SER A 125 18.84 -6.97 22.14
CA SER A 125 20.12 -7.60 21.81
C SER A 125 19.93 -9.02 21.29
N GLY A 126 20.70 -9.41 20.27
CA GLY A 126 20.78 -10.80 19.82
C GLY A 126 19.77 -11.20 18.74
N TYR A 127 18.95 -10.27 18.23
CA TYR A 127 18.09 -10.54 17.07
C TYR A 127 18.91 -10.67 15.78
N THR A 128 18.64 -11.75 15.06
CA THR A 128 19.20 -12.05 13.74
C THR A 128 18.04 -12.33 12.79
N LEU A 129 18.02 -11.66 11.64
CA LEU A 129 17.12 -12.02 10.54
C LEU A 129 17.77 -13.19 9.82
N LEU A 130 17.15 -14.37 9.85
CA LEU A 130 17.63 -15.55 9.15
C LEU A 130 17.29 -15.52 7.66
N GLY A 131 16.25 -14.77 7.30
CA GLY A 131 15.83 -14.56 5.91
C GLY A 131 14.34 -14.27 5.77
N ILE A 132 13.97 -13.87 4.57
CA ILE A 132 12.59 -13.73 4.12
C ILE A 132 12.17 -15.07 3.52
N LEU A 133 11.01 -15.57 3.95
CA LEU A 133 10.47 -16.87 3.52
C LEU A 133 9.44 -16.73 2.42
N THR A 134 8.60 -15.71 2.51
CA THR A 134 7.44 -15.55 1.63
C THR A 134 7.08 -14.09 1.49
N ILE A 135 6.73 -13.68 0.27
CA ILE A 135 6.07 -12.41 -0.04
C ILE A 135 4.60 -12.67 -0.36
N TYR A 136 3.74 -11.77 0.10
CA TYR A 136 2.31 -11.76 -0.17
C TYR A 136 1.93 -10.43 -0.80
N ILE A 137 1.05 -10.47 -1.80
CA ILE A 137 0.38 -9.29 -2.31
C ILE A 137 -1.11 -9.48 -2.03
N GLU A 138 -1.64 -8.65 -1.15
CA GLU A 138 -3.05 -8.65 -0.79
C GLU A 138 -3.75 -7.62 -1.64
N VAL A 139 -4.76 -8.04 -2.41
CA VAL A 139 -5.50 -7.15 -3.31
C VAL A 139 -6.99 -7.22 -3.02
N TYR A 140 -7.58 -6.06 -2.80
CA TYR A 140 -9.00 -5.88 -2.54
C TYR A 140 -9.57 -5.03 -3.66
N THR A 141 -10.80 -5.35 -4.06
CA THR A 141 -11.59 -4.42 -4.86
C THR A 141 -11.79 -3.17 -4.02
N LEU A 142 -11.40 -2.02 -4.56
CA LEU A 142 -11.74 -0.74 -3.97
C LEU A 142 -13.15 -0.42 -4.45
N HIS A 143 -14.12 -0.63 -3.57
CA HIS A 143 -15.46 -0.11 -3.81
C HIS A 143 -15.42 1.38 -3.57
N ARG A 144 -15.90 2.14 -4.54
CA ARG A 144 -16.11 3.58 -4.39
C ARG A 144 -16.97 3.82 -3.18
N GLY A 145 -16.67 4.89 -2.45
CA GLY A 145 -17.69 5.53 -1.66
C GLY A 145 -18.72 6.09 -2.63
N THR A 146 -19.81 5.37 -2.87
CA THR A 146 -21.04 6.04 -3.30
C THR A 146 -21.28 7.09 -2.22
N GLY A 147 -21.13 8.37 -2.56
CA GLY A 147 -21.24 9.46 -1.58
C GLY A 147 -22.41 9.14 -0.66
N GLY A 148 -22.11 8.95 0.63
CA GLY A 148 -23.05 8.31 1.54
C GLY A 148 -24.41 8.98 1.39
N SER A 149 -25.45 8.19 1.11
CA SER A 149 -26.83 8.64 0.82
C SER A 149 -26.87 10.11 0.41
N PHE A 150 -26.50 10.43 -0.84
CA PHE A 150 -26.69 11.78 -1.36
C PHE A 150 -28.16 12.17 -1.11
N ILE A 151 -28.35 13.02 -0.10
CA ILE A 151 -29.63 13.63 0.21
C ILE A 151 -29.49 15.04 -0.36
N PRO A 152 -30.29 15.38 -1.38
CA PRO A 152 -30.34 16.74 -1.88
C PRO A 152 -30.50 17.70 -0.72
N THR A 153 -29.63 18.71 -0.62
CA THR A 153 -29.71 19.69 0.45
C THR A 153 -31.11 20.31 0.45
N PRO A 154 -31.92 20.19 1.52
CA PRO A 154 -33.24 20.78 1.56
C PRO A 154 -33.15 22.28 1.26
N LYS A 155 -34.05 22.83 0.44
CA LYS A 155 -34.03 24.25 0.00
C LYS A 155 -33.84 25.26 1.15
N LYS A 156 -34.33 24.93 2.34
CA LYS A 156 -34.22 25.77 3.56
C LYS A 156 -32.79 25.89 4.12
N LEU A 157 -31.88 24.97 3.75
CA LEU A 157 -30.50 24.90 4.24
C LEU A 157 -29.46 25.34 3.20
N ALA A 158 -29.88 25.66 1.97
CA ALA A 158 -28.97 26.01 0.87
C ALA A 158 -28.16 27.31 1.12
N ASN A 159 -28.61 28.19 2.01
CA ASN A 159 -28.05 29.53 2.20
C ASN A 159 -27.20 29.72 3.48
N THR A 160 -27.02 28.69 4.31
CA THR A 160 -26.32 28.81 5.59
C THR A 160 -25.05 27.97 5.56
N LYS A 161 -23.87 28.62 5.37
CA LYS A 161 -22.50 28.04 5.40
C LYS A 161 -22.45 26.55 5.03
N CYS A 162 -22.33 26.27 3.73
CA CYS A 162 -22.67 24.97 3.14
C CYS A 162 -21.68 23.84 3.51
N THR A 163 -22.25 22.65 3.74
CA THR A 163 -21.56 21.38 3.52
C THR A 163 -21.70 21.03 2.04
N ILE A 164 -20.59 20.96 1.29
CA ILE A 164 -20.60 20.45 -0.08
C ILE A 164 -20.67 18.92 0.01
N ASN A 165 -21.78 18.33 -0.42
CA ASN A 165 -21.92 16.88 -0.59
C ASN A 165 -21.90 16.56 -2.08
N PRO A 166 -20.72 16.41 -2.70
CA PRO A 166 -20.63 16.15 -4.13
C PRO A 166 -21.22 14.77 -4.44
N ASP A 167 -22.12 14.71 -5.42
CA ASP A 167 -22.56 13.44 -5.96
C ASP A 167 -21.44 12.85 -6.83
N ASN A 168 -20.86 11.75 -6.36
CA ASN A 168 -19.71 11.12 -6.99
C ASN A 168 -20.09 9.99 -7.96
N GLN A 169 -21.39 9.74 -8.18
CA GLN A 169 -21.83 8.60 -8.99
C GLN A 169 -21.53 8.76 -10.50
N GLY A 170 -21.36 10.00 -10.97
CA GLY A 170 -21.16 10.31 -12.39
C GLY A 170 -19.92 11.12 -12.72
N LEU A 171 -19.01 11.37 -11.76
CA LEU A 171 -17.81 12.17 -12.03
C LEU A 171 -16.93 11.41 -13.03
N ILE A 172 -16.64 11.93 -14.23
CA ILE A 172 -15.75 11.29 -15.23
C ILE A 172 -14.46 12.11 -15.34
N ASP A 173 -13.32 11.43 -15.31
CA ASP A 173 -12.03 12.02 -15.61
C ASP A 173 -11.88 12.09 -17.14
N LEU A 174 -11.82 13.31 -17.67
CA LEU A 174 -11.81 13.59 -19.12
C LEU A 174 -10.59 13.01 -19.84
N GLU A 175 -9.45 12.81 -19.16
CA GLU A 175 -8.25 12.24 -19.78
C GLU A 175 -8.40 10.73 -19.95
N THR A 176 -9.03 10.07 -18.98
CA THR A 176 -9.15 8.61 -18.96
C THR A 176 -10.50 8.10 -19.44
N ASN A 177 -11.49 8.99 -19.56
CA ASN A 177 -12.91 8.68 -19.79
C ASN A 177 -13.47 7.63 -18.79
N LYS A 178 -12.90 7.60 -17.58
CA LYS A 178 -13.31 6.71 -16.49
C LYS A 178 -13.87 7.54 -15.37
N LEU A 179 -14.71 6.93 -14.53
CA LEU A 179 -15.24 7.64 -13.38
C LEU A 179 -14.09 8.09 -12.44
N SER A 180 -14.09 9.34 -11.98
CA SER A 180 -13.03 10.05 -11.26
C SER A 180 -13.24 10.06 -9.75
N GLU A 181 -12.14 10.09 -8.98
CA GLU A 181 -12.12 10.32 -7.53
C GLU A 181 -11.71 11.76 -7.16
N LYS A 182 -11.56 12.65 -8.16
CA LYS A 182 -11.17 14.07 -7.97
C LYS A 182 -12.34 14.93 -7.49
N CYS A 183 -13.18 14.42 -6.60
CA CYS A 183 -14.40 15.08 -6.11
C CYS A 183 -14.14 16.45 -5.47
N LEU A 184 -13.03 16.59 -4.73
CA LEU A 184 -12.61 17.87 -4.17
C LEU A 184 -12.19 18.86 -5.25
N GLN A 185 -11.51 18.39 -6.31
CA GLN A 185 -11.07 19.24 -7.41
C GLN A 185 -12.26 19.73 -8.23
N GLY A 186 -13.25 18.84 -8.45
CA GLY A 186 -14.53 19.21 -9.05
C GLY A 186 -15.33 20.21 -8.21
N ALA A 187 -15.44 19.97 -6.89
CA ALA A 187 -16.11 20.88 -5.97
C ALA A 187 -15.44 22.27 -5.93
N LEU A 188 -14.11 22.32 -5.92
CA LEU A 188 -13.35 23.57 -5.99
C LEU A 188 -13.54 24.26 -7.35
N GLY A 189 -13.56 23.51 -8.45
CA GLY A 189 -13.84 24.04 -9.79
C GLY A 189 -15.21 24.72 -9.86
N CYS A 190 -16.27 24.08 -9.36
CA CYS A 190 -17.60 24.68 -9.27
C CYS A 190 -17.63 25.92 -8.36
N TYR A 191 -16.91 25.88 -7.23
CA TYR A 191 -16.81 27.02 -6.32
C TYR A 191 -16.21 28.24 -7.03
N PHE A 192 -15.09 28.07 -7.76
CA PHE A 192 -14.46 29.17 -8.49
C PHE A 192 -15.30 29.64 -9.68
N ALA A 193 -15.89 28.72 -10.47
CA ALA A 193 -16.80 29.09 -11.55
C ALA A 193 -17.99 29.92 -11.07
N TYR A 194 -18.57 29.59 -9.91
CA TYR A 194 -19.61 30.39 -9.28
C TYR A 194 -19.12 31.79 -8.86
N GLN A 195 -17.92 31.90 -8.27
CA GLN A 195 -17.33 33.20 -7.91
C GLN A 195 -17.09 34.09 -9.14
N ASP A 196 -16.76 33.48 -10.27
CA ASP A 196 -16.55 34.17 -11.56
C ASP A 196 -17.86 34.49 -12.30
N GLY A 197 -19.01 34.22 -11.68
CA GLY A 197 -20.34 34.52 -12.25
C GLY A 197 -20.83 33.50 -13.28
N HIS A 198 -20.13 32.38 -13.46
CA HIS A 198 -20.57 31.27 -14.30
C HIS A 198 -21.51 30.38 -13.51
N THR A 199 -22.81 30.71 -13.53
CA THR A 199 -23.84 29.98 -12.78
C THR A 199 -24.60 28.94 -13.60
N ASP A 200 -24.55 29.04 -14.93
CA ASP A 200 -25.25 28.13 -15.82
C ASP A 200 -24.53 26.79 -15.91
N HIS A 201 -25.29 25.70 -15.79
CA HIS A 201 -24.78 24.33 -15.90
C HIS A 201 -23.70 23.94 -14.88
N LEU A 202 -23.56 24.63 -13.73
CA LEU A 202 -22.67 24.19 -12.63
C LEU A 202 -23.00 22.77 -12.14
N GLU A 203 -24.26 22.36 -12.28
CA GLU A 203 -24.78 21.00 -12.05
C GLU A 203 -24.22 19.95 -13.04
N ARG A 204 -23.63 20.44 -14.13
CA ARG A 204 -23.14 19.75 -15.32
C ARG A 204 -21.71 20.15 -15.70
N ILE A 205 -20.94 20.84 -14.85
CA ILE A 205 -19.48 21.07 -15.08
C ILE A 205 -18.69 19.76 -14.88
N PHE A 206 -19.34 18.61 -15.07
CA PHE A 206 -18.84 17.26 -14.90
C PHE A 206 -19.27 16.41 -16.10
#